data_AF-U1LUC1-F1
#
_entry.id   AF-U1LUC1-F1
#
_cell.length_a   1.000
_cell.length_b   1.000
_cell.length_c   1.000
_cell.angle_alpha   90.00
_cell.angle_beta   90.00
_cell.angle_gamma   90.00
#
_symmetry.space_group_name_H-M   'P 1'
#
loop_
_entity.id
_entity.type
_entity.pdbx_description
1 polymer ?
#
loop_
_entity_poly.entity_id
_entity_poly.type
_entity_poly.pdbx_seq_one_letter_code
_entity_poly.pdbx_strand_id
1 'polypeptide(L)'
;MVKHNKLVRDRVPELIQAEGKQVIVKHLNQAEHFEQARLKLYEELKEYEDANIDEECLEELADILELAYELGKMHGASFEEMNAIRAEKRERKGGFEKGLFLEEVLE
;
A
#
# COMPACT_ATOMS: atom_id res chain seq x y z
N MET A 1 -19.65 20.20 -0.15
CA MET A 1 -18.44 19.86 0.64
C MET A 1 -18.25 18.36 0.56
N VAL A 2 -17.14 17.89 0.01
CA VAL A 2 -16.82 16.45 -0.07
C VAL A 2 -15.97 16.08 1.15
N LYS A 3 -16.31 15.01 1.84
CA LYS A 3 -15.49 14.45 2.93
C LYS A 3 -14.78 13.20 2.41
N HIS A 4 -13.45 13.19 2.50
CA HIS A 4 -12.64 12.07 2.00
C HIS A 4 -12.30 11.06 3.10
N ASN A 5 -12.01 11.50 4.33
CA ASN A 5 -11.73 10.63 5.48
C ASN A 5 -10.73 9.49 5.19
N LYS A 6 -9.61 9.80 4.55
CA LYS A 6 -8.56 8.84 4.22
C LYS A 6 -7.17 9.34 4.58
N LEU A 7 -6.24 8.41 4.76
CA LEU A 7 -4.81 8.71 4.83
C LEU A 7 -4.33 9.21 3.45
N VAL A 8 -3.51 10.24 3.42
CA VAL A 8 -2.93 10.80 2.19
C VAL A 8 -1.42 10.94 2.35
N ARG A 9 -0.69 10.96 1.23
CA ARG A 9 0.74 11.29 1.23
C ARG A 9 0.98 12.69 1.78
N ASP A 10 2.13 12.90 2.42
CA ASP A 10 2.46 14.12 3.16
C ASP A 10 2.29 15.40 2.34
N ARG A 11 2.55 15.35 1.04
CA ARG A 11 2.50 16.51 0.13
C ARG A 11 1.12 16.80 -0.49
N VAL A 12 0.14 15.94 -0.26
CA VAL A 12 -1.20 16.08 -0.84
C VAL A 12 -1.91 17.36 -0.35
N PRO A 13 -1.86 17.73 0.95
CA PRO A 13 -2.46 18.98 1.41
C PRO A 13 -1.90 20.23 0.72
N GLU A 14 -0.58 20.30 0.51
CA GLU A 14 0.08 21.42 -0.16
C GLU A 14 -0.30 21.49 -1.64
N LEU A 15 -0.41 20.36 -2.32
CA LEU A 15 -0.86 20.30 -3.71
C LEU A 15 -2.30 20.81 -3.85
N ILE A 16 -3.21 20.38 -2.95
CA ILE A 16 -4.60 20.86 -2.93
C ILE A 16 -4.67 22.38 -2.68
N GLN A 17 -3.85 22.90 -1.77
CA GLN A 17 -3.77 24.34 -1.50
C GLN A 17 -3.22 25.12 -2.69
N ALA A 18 -2.23 24.57 -3.41
CA ALA A 18 -1.66 25.18 -4.61
C ALA A 18 -2.68 25.28 -5.76
N GLU A 19 -3.69 24.42 -5.80
CA GLU A 19 -4.85 24.53 -6.70
C GLU A 19 -5.89 25.59 -6.27
N GLY A 20 -5.61 26.37 -5.22
CA GLY A 20 -6.49 27.41 -4.69
C GLY A 20 -7.66 26.86 -3.84
N LYS A 21 -7.64 25.57 -3.49
CA LYS A 21 -8.66 24.94 -2.64
C LYS A 21 -8.28 25.05 -1.17
N GLN A 22 -9.28 25.03 -0.29
CA GLN A 22 -9.07 24.91 1.15
C GLN A 22 -9.08 23.44 1.55
N VAL A 23 -8.13 23.02 2.40
CA VAL A 23 -8.01 21.65 2.92
C VAL A 23 -8.00 21.68 4.45
N ILE A 24 -8.65 20.69 5.06
CA ILE A 24 -8.65 20.46 6.51
C ILE A 24 -7.99 19.10 6.74
N VAL A 25 -6.92 19.07 7.54
CA VAL A 25 -6.17 17.86 7.87
C VAL A 25 -6.24 17.57 9.37
N LYS A 26 -6.24 16.29 9.73
CA LYS A 26 -6.09 15.83 11.12
C LYS A 26 -4.77 15.06 11.22
N HIS A 27 -3.93 15.42 12.18
CA HIS A 27 -2.78 14.61 12.54
C HIS A 27 -3.22 13.43 13.41
N LEU A 28 -2.79 12.23 13.02
CA LEU A 28 -3.13 10.97 13.70
C LEU A 28 -2.09 10.66 14.78
N ASN A 29 -2.52 10.07 15.89
CA ASN A 29 -1.59 9.42 16.81
C ASN A 29 -1.07 8.09 16.23
N GLN A 30 -0.12 7.44 16.89
CA GLN A 30 0.51 6.22 16.37
C GLN A 30 -0.49 5.08 16.13
N ALA A 31 -1.44 4.85 17.03
CA ALA A 31 -2.43 3.78 16.89
C ALA A 31 -3.43 4.10 15.76
N GLU A 32 -3.89 5.34 15.70
CA GLU A 32 -4.75 5.81 14.59
C GLU A 32 -4.02 5.72 13.25
N HIS A 33 -2.75 6.09 13.18
CA HIS A 33 -1.95 6.05 11.96
C HIS A 33 -1.78 4.61 11.47
N PHE A 34 -1.45 3.67 12.37
CA PHE A 34 -1.32 2.27 12.02
C PHE A 34 -2.62 1.68 11.44
N GLU A 35 -3.76 1.96 12.09
CA GLU A 35 -5.07 1.51 11.59
C GLU A 35 -5.43 2.16 10.24
N GLN A 36 -5.19 3.46 10.09
CA GLN A 36 -5.45 4.16 8.83
C GLN A 36 -4.53 3.70 7.70
N ALA A 37 -3.27 3.36 7.97
CA ALA A 37 -2.35 2.81 6.97
C ALA A 37 -2.81 1.43 6.46
N ARG A 38 -3.34 0.58 7.34
CA ARG A 38 -3.94 -0.71 6.94
C ARG A 38 -5.19 -0.53 6.09
N LEU A 39 -6.05 0.43 6.45
CA LEU A 39 -7.23 0.76 5.65
C LEU A 39 -6.84 1.34 4.28
N LYS A 40 -5.82 2.20 4.23
CA LYS A 40 -5.32 2.76 2.98
C LYS A 40 -4.71 1.68 2.08
N LEU A 41 -3.98 0.71 2.64
CA LEU A 41 -3.47 -0.43 1.87
C LEU A 41 -4.59 -1.24 1.20
N TYR A 42 -5.73 -1.41 1.90
CA TYR A 42 -6.89 -2.07 1.33
C TYR A 42 -7.61 -1.21 0.27
N GLU A 43 -7.62 0.12 0.45
CA GLU A 43 -8.09 1.07 -0.57
C GLU A 43 -7.29 0.92 -1.87
N GLU A 44 -5.95 0.98 -1.83
CA GLU A 44 -5.14 0.89 -3.06
C GLU A 44 -5.20 -0.51 -3.70
N LEU A 45 -5.32 -1.57 -2.89
CA LEU A 45 -5.56 -2.91 -3.42
C LEU A 45 -6.86 -2.98 -4.20
N LYS A 46 -7.91 -2.32 -3.70
CA LYS A 46 -9.18 -2.25 -4.40
C LYS A 46 -9.09 -1.39 -5.67
N GLU A 47 -8.39 -0.26 -5.61
CA GLU A 47 -8.16 0.58 -6.78
C GLU A 47 -7.37 -0.21 -7.86
N TYR A 48 -6.38 -1.02 -7.48
CA TYR A 48 -5.69 -1.95 -8.39
C TYR A 48 -6.62 -3.00 -9.00
N GLU A 49 -7.54 -3.58 -8.21
CA GLU A 49 -8.52 -4.55 -8.71
C GLU A 49 -9.55 -3.93 -9.67
N ASP A 50 -9.91 -2.66 -9.44
CA ASP A 50 -10.90 -1.93 -10.23
C ASP A 50 -10.30 -1.24 -11.48
N ALA A 51 -8.97 -1.09 -11.55
CA ALA A 51 -8.25 -0.49 -12.66
C ALA A 51 -8.38 -1.32 -13.96
N ASN A 52 -8.55 -0.64 -15.09
CA ASN A 52 -8.81 -1.30 -16.39
C ASN A 52 -7.71 -1.06 -17.44
N ILE A 53 -6.65 -0.33 -17.09
CA ILE A 53 -5.50 -0.06 -17.93
C ILE A 53 -4.19 -0.27 -17.17
N ASP A 54 -3.16 -0.72 -17.87
CA ASP A 54 -1.88 -1.13 -17.28
C ASP A 54 -1.20 0.03 -16.54
N GLU A 55 -1.32 1.26 -17.03
CA GLU A 55 -0.73 2.43 -16.38
C GLU A 55 -1.33 2.69 -14.99
N GLU A 56 -2.66 2.62 -14.84
CA GLU A 56 -3.33 2.77 -13.55
C GLU A 56 -2.93 1.62 -12.61
N CYS A 57 -2.93 0.37 -13.10
CA CYS A 57 -2.48 -0.77 -12.31
C CYS A 57 -1.05 -0.57 -11.77
N LEU A 58 -0.14 0.00 -12.56
CA LEU A 58 1.24 0.27 -12.12
C LEU A 58 1.33 1.38 -11.06
N GLU A 59 0.49 2.42 -11.14
CA GLU A 59 0.40 3.47 -10.12
C GLU A 59 -0.10 2.88 -8.79
N GLU A 60 -1.17 2.10 -8.82
CA GLU A 60 -1.73 1.47 -7.61
C GLU A 60 -0.76 0.46 -6.98
N LEU A 61 -0.03 -0.32 -7.79
CA LEU A 61 1.04 -1.20 -7.29
C LEU A 61 2.18 -0.41 -6.62
N ALA A 62 2.49 0.79 -7.09
CA ALA A 62 3.49 1.66 -6.47
C ALA A 62 3.00 2.22 -5.13
N ASP A 63 1.72 2.58 -5.01
CA ASP A 63 1.12 3.02 -3.75
C ASP A 63 1.02 1.87 -2.73
N ILE A 64 0.63 0.66 -3.16
CA ILE A 64 0.69 -0.56 -2.34
C ILE A 64 2.12 -0.80 -1.82
N LEU A 65 3.13 -0.63 -2.66
CA LEU A 65 4.53 -0.83 -2.28
C LEU A 65 5.00 0.21 -1.25
N GLU A 66 4.63 1.48 -1.43
CA GLU A 66 4.93 2.55 -0.46
C GLU A 66 4.30 2.24 0.91
N LEU A 67 3.03 1.85 0.93
CA LEU A 67 2.31 1.50 2.15
C LEU A 67 2.89 0.24 2.82
N ALA A 68 3.33 -0.75 2.03
CA ALA A 68 4.02 -1.92 2.56
C ALA A 68 5.32 -1.54 3.28
N TYR A 69 6.10 -0.59 2.74
CA TYR A 69 7.29 -0.08 3.42
C TYR A 69 6.95 0.66 4.71
N GLU A 70 5.94 1.52 4.70
CA GLU A 70 5.55 2.29 5.87
C GLU A 70 5.02 1.37 6.99
N LEU A 71 4.17 0.39 6.65
CA LEU A 71 3.70 -0.63 7.59
C LEU A 71 4.86 -1.50 8.09
N GLY A 72 5.82 -1.86 7.24
CA GLY A 72 7.03 -2.57 7.64
C GLY A 72 7.81 -1.84 8.73
N LYS A 73 8.01 -0.52 8.56
CA LYS A 73 8.64 0.34 9.58
C LYS A 73 7.83 0.38 10.87
N MET A 74 6.50 0.47 10.79
CA MET A 74 5.62 0.43 11.97
C MET A 74 5.69 -0.90 12.72
N HIS A 75 5.98 -1.99 12.01
CA HIS A 75 6.27 -3.31 12.59
C HIS A 75 7.70 -3.44 13.15
N GLY A 76 8.51 -2.38 13.06
CA GLY A 76 9.89 -2.35 13.56
C GLY A 76 10.91 -2.97 12.60
N ALA A 77 10.55 -3.20 11.34
CA ALA A 77 11.46 -3.70 10.33
C ALA A 77 12.05 -2.56 9.49
N SER A 78 13.34 -2.65 9.21
CA SER A 78 14.01 -1.87 8.16
C SER A 78 13.60 -2.36 6.76
N PHE A 79 13.87 -1.52 5.76
CA PHE A 79 13.68 -1.86 4.36
C PHE A 79 14.53 -3.09 3.96
N GLU A 80 15.75 -3.16 4.47
CA GLU A 80 16.70 -4.24 4.24
C GLU A 80 16.19 -5.56 4.83
N GLU A 81 15.68 -5.54 6.07
CA GLU A 81 15.09 -6.72 6.71
C GLU A 81 13.85 -7.22 5.94
N MET A 82 12.97 -6.31 5.53
CA MET A 82 11.78 -6.70 4.75
C MET A 82 12.16 -7.32 3.41
N ASN A 83 13.17 -6.77 2.73
CA ASN A 83 13.68 -7.35 1.49
C ASN A 83 14.41 -8.68 1.69
N ALA A 84 15.14 -8.85 2.80
CA ALA A 84 15.75 -10.12 3.15
C ALA A 84 14.70 -11.22 3.34
N ILE A 85 13.62 -10.92 4.07
CA ILE A 85 12.47 -11.85 4.24
C ILE A 85 11.83 -12.20 2.89
N ARG A 86 11.64 -11.21 2.01
CA ARG A 86 11.10 -11.43 0.65
C ARG A 86 12.02 -12.33 -0.18
N ALA A 87 13.34 -12.09 -0.13
CA ALA A 87 14.34 -12.85 -0.87
C ALA A 87 14.43 -14.31 -0.37
N GLU A 88 14.48 -14.53 0.95
CA GLU A 88 14.50 -15.87 1.55
C GLU A 88 13.25 -16.68 1.16
N LYS A 89 12.07 -16.05 1.19
CA LYS A 89 10.83 -16.69 0.72
C LYS A 89 10.93 -17.10 -0.75
N ARG A 90 11.47 -16.23 -1.60
CA ARG A 90 11.66 -16.49 -3.03
C ARG A 90 12.66 -17.63 -3.29
N GLU A 91 13.76 -17.67 -2.55
CA GLU A 91 14.76 -18.75 -2.66
C GLU A 91 14.15 -20.10 -2.25
N ARG A 92 13.47 -20.13 -1.10
CA ARG A 92 12.90 -21.36 -0.54
C ARG A 92 11.67 -21.87 -1.29
N LYS A 93 10.80 -20.98 -1.78
CA LYS A 93 9.48 -21.33 -2.34
C LYS A 93 9.33 -21.02 -3.83
N GLY A 94 10.31 -20.37 -4.45
CA GLY A 94 10.17 -19.78 -5.78
C GLY A 94 9.39 -18.46 -5.75
N GLY A 95 9.28 -17.83 -6.92
CA GLY A 95 8.33 -16.74 -7.14
C GLY A 95 7.08 -17.21 -7.89
N PHE A 96 6.30 -16.24 -8.38
CA PHE A 96 5.05 -16.50 -9.07
C PHE A 96 5.21 -16.66 -10.61
N GLU A 97 6.44 -16.69 -11.12
CA GLU A 97 6.73 -16.70 -12.58
C GLU A 97 6.20 -17.93 -13.31
N LYS A 98 6.00 -19.04 -12.59
CA LYS A 98 5.46 -20.28 -13.16
C LYS A 98 3.93 -20.23 -13.33
N GLY A 99 3.23 -19.25 -12.74
CA GLY A 99 1.78 -19.13 -12.83
C GLY A 99 1.01 -20.34 -12.31
N LEU A 100 1.51 -20.99 -11.25
CA LEU A 100 0.90 -22.20 -10.71
C LEU A 100 -0.33 -21.86 -9.86
N PHE A 101 -1.46 -22.50 -10.16
CA PHE A 101 -2.67 -22.48 -9.35
C PHE A 101 -2.87 -23.87 -8.73
N LEU A 102 -2.93 -23.95 -7.40
CA LEU A 102 -3.12 -25.21 -6.68
C LEU A 102 -4.62 -25.48 -6.55
N GLU A 103 -5.13 -26.48 -7.26
CA GLU A 103 -6.56 -26.84 -7.24
C GLU A 103 -6.90 -27.82 -6.12
N GLU A 104 -6.10 -28.87 -5.94
CA GLU A 104 -6.35 -29.91 -4.94
C GLU A 104 -5.05 -30.55 -4.43
N VAL A 105 -5.08 -31.08 -3.21
CA VAL A 105 -4.03 -31.93 -2.63
C VAL A 105 -4.69 -33.25 -2.27
N LEU A 106 -4.27 -34.33 -2.92
CA LEU A 106 -4.73 -35.68 -2.63
C LEU A 106 -3.79 -36.34 -1.61
N GLU A 107 -4.35 -36.99 -0.60
CA GLU A 107 -3.62 -37.77 0.42
C GLU A 107 -3.39 -39.22 -0.01
#